data_AF-A0A0K2RV50-F1
#
_entry.id   AF-A0A0K2RV50-F1
#
_cell.length_a   1.000
_cell.length_b   1.000
_cell.length_c   1.000
_cell.angle_alpha   90.00
_cell.angle_beta   90.00
_cell.angle_gamma   90.00
#
_symmetry.space_group_name_H-M   'P 1'
#
loop_
_entity.id
_entity.type
_entity.pdbx_description
1 polymer ?
#
loop_
_entity_poly.entity_id
_entity_poly.type
_entity_poly.pdbx_seq_one_letter_code
_entity_poly.pdbx_strand_id
1 'polypeptide(L)'
;MVESDGETWWLHFAQDSGPGGDDNLLARAGRQGVRLDAGRPFFLDRGGVPHDAGNRFFASGRMRNLTAGTNRKYAFALRTWFNFLQTRGKKWSAASESDLFDYRFWRTSASENPRRISGATWQCDLAAVLAFHDWASDRLGTDRLLPAVQKQAWAGKRAAVRDPRARASAIRAADVKWLSPGAFRLWRDTGIHGKEPNGAEKTRWRPRSQTRDAAFVDGLYGTGCAYRSSPRYASPSSRPRVPRKPTPPLVLLPAAQRVAGADGTGWAARR
;
A
#
# COMPACT_ATOMS: atom_id res chain seq x y z
N MET A 1 13.55 37.66 16.36
CA MET A 1 14.51 36.55 16.25
C MET A 1 14.06 35.52 17.29
N VAL A 2 13.23 34.55 16.90
CA VAL A 2 12.74 33.52 17.81
C VAL A 2 13.67 32.34 17.63
N GLU A 3 14.61 32.17 18.57
CA GLU A 3 15.35 30.92 18.73
C GLU A 3 14.32 29.83 19.06
N SER A 4 13.88 29.11 18.01
CA SER A 4 13.27 27.81 18.18
C SER A 4 14.42 26.84 18.43
N ASP A 5 14.69 26.53 19.69
CA ASP A 5 15.51 25.40 20.13
C ASP A 5 14.92 24.11 19.56
N GLY A 6 15.18 23.86 18.27
CA GLY A 6 14.47 22.89 17.46
C GLY A 6 14.72 21.45 17.90
N GLU A 7 13.90 20.97 18.84
CA GLU A 7 13.68 19.58 19.24
C GLU A 7 13.25 18.71 18.04
N THR A 8 14.12 18.46 17.08
CA THR A 8 13.75 17.67 15.89
C THR A 8 13.39 16.25 16.30
N TRP A 9 12.21 15.76 15.93
CA TRP A 9 11.80 14.39 16.20
C TRP A 9 12.64 13.40 15.39
N TRP A 10 13.32 12.52 16.11
CA TRP A 10 14.07 11.39 15.60
C TRP A 10 13.22 10.13 15.63
N LEU A 11 13.48 9.26 14.67
CA LEU A 11 12.76 8.00 14.50
C LEU A 11 13.73 6.85 14.65
N HIS A 12 13.44 6.00 15.63
CA HIS A 12 14.15 4.78 15.92
C HIS A 12 13.24 3.59 15.65
N PHE A 13 13.83 2.47 15.26
CA PHE A 13 13.12 1.19 15.16
C PHE A 13 13.72 0.29 16.21
N ALA A 14 12.91 -0.16 17.15
CA ALA A 14 13.33 -1.09 18.19
C ALA A 14 14.02 -2.29 17.53
N GLN A 15 15.22 -2.63 17.99
CA GLN A 15 15.86 -3.85 17.51
C GLN A 15 15.34 -5.04 18.33
N ASP A 16 15.40 -6.23 17.74
CA ASP A 16 15.09 -7.47 18.47
C ASP A 16 16.20 -7.69 19.49
N SER A 17 16.09 -7.01 20.62
CA SER A 17 16.95 -7.25 21.76
C SER A 17 16.41 -8.49 22.45
N GLY A 18 17.07 -9.63 22.22
CA GLY A 18 16.97 -10.77 23.12
C GLY A 18 17.30 -10.35 24.56
N PRO A 19 17.25 -11.27 25.54
CA PRO A 19 17.43 -10.96 26.97
C PRO A 19 18.76 -10.27 27.37
N GLY A 20 19.65 -9.96 26.43
CA GLY A 20 20.85 -9.14 26.61
C GLY A 20 21.22 -8.30 25.39
N GLY A 21 20.25 -7.92 24.54
CA GLY A 21 20.51 -7.00 23.43
C GLY A 21 20.46 -5.55 23.90
N ASP A 22 21.59 -4.86 23.83
CA ASP A 22 21.72 -3.47 24.21
C ASP A 22 20.96 -2.53 23.25
N ASP A 23 19.63 -2.42 23.39
CA ASP A 23 18.90 -1.26 22.86
C ASP A 23 19.15 -0.07 23.81
N ASN A 24 20.42 0.38 23.80
CA ASN A 24 21.01 1.34 24.75
C ASN A 24 20.37 2.74 24.70
N LEU A 25 19.42 2.98 23.78
CA LEU A 25 18.70 4.24 23.64
C LEU A 25 17.63 4.43 24.72
N LEU A 26 16.86 3.40 25.06
CA LEU A 26 15.90 3.49 26.16
C LEU A 26 16.62 3.60 27.51
N ALA A 27 17.78 2.96 27.65
CA ALA A 27 18.67 3.13 28.79
C ALA A 27 19.20 4.57 28.89
N ARG A 28 19.66 5.17 27.78
CA ARG A 28 20.10 6.58 27.72
C ARG A 28 18.97 7.59 27.94
N ALA A 29 17.73 7.24 27.59
CA ALA A 29 16.53 8.03 27.88
C ALA A 29 15.94 7.76 29.29
N GLY A 30 16.66 7.03 30.16
CA GLY A 30 16.26 6.77 31.54
C GLY A 30 15.08 5.81 31.70
N ARG A 31 14.74 5.02 30.68
CA ARG A 31 13.61 4.07 30.67
C ARG A 31 14.08 2.64 30.47
N GLN A 32 14.82 2.12 31.46
CA GLN A 32 15.12 0.69 31.54
C GLN A 32 13.82 -0.12 31.80
N GLY A 33 13.63 -1.23 31.10
CA GLY A 33 12.52 -2.18 31.33
C GLY A 33 11.33 -2.12 30.36
N VAL A 34 11.29 -1.18 29.42
CA VAL A 34 10.23 -1.18 28.38
C VAL A 34 10.60 -2.14 27.24
N ARG A 35 10.04 -3.34 27.21
CA ARG A 35 10.13 -4.22 26.03
C ARG A 35 9.37 -3.59 24.86
N LEU A 36 10.11 -3.19 23.83
CA LEU A 36 9.54 -2.84 22.53
C LEU A 36 9.54 -4.10 21.66
N ASP A 37 8.45 -4.35 20.93
CA ASP A 37 8.43 -5.42 19.93
C ASP A 37 9.46 -5.08 18.83
N ALA A 38 10.23 -6.06 18.39
CA ALA A 38 11.23 -5.87 17.34
C ALA A 38 10.62 -5.20 16.09
N GLY A 39 11.30 -4.19 15.57
CA GLY A 39 10.89 -3.39 14.42
C GLY A 39 9.80 -2.35 14.71
N ARG A 40 9.37 -2.18 15.97
CA ARG A 40 8.38 -1.16 16.34
C ARG A 40 8.98 0.26 16.21
N PRO A 41 8.28 1.18 15.52
CA PRO A 41 8.71 2.58 15.47
C PRO A 41 8.63 3.26 16.84
N PHE A 42 9.63 4.09 17.14
CA PHE A 42 9.71 4.86 18.37
C PHE A 42 10.26 6.26 18.10
N PHE A 43 9.57 7.29 18.58
CA PHE A 43 9.97 8.69 18.42
C PHE A 43 10.58 9.25 19.69
N LEU A 44 11.68 9.98 19.51
CA LEU A 44 12.42 10.70 20.53
C LEU A 44 12.70 12.11 20.02
N ASP A 45 12.72 13.10 20.88
CA ASP A 45 13.30 14.40 20.54
C ASP A 45 14.85 14.37 20.66
N ARG A 46 15.49 15.53 20.46
CA ARG A 46 16.94 15.68 20.65
C ARG A 46 17.39 15.54 22.11
N GLY A 47 16.51 15.83 23.06
CA GLY A 47 16.74 15.69 24.50
C GLY A 47 16.54 14.27 25.02
N GLY A 48 16.09 13.33 24.18
CA GLY A 48 15.76 11.96 24.58
C GLY A 48 14.37 11.80 25.20
N VAL A 49 13.51 12.83 25.13
CA VAL A 49 12.12 12.77 25.58
C VAL A 49 11.27 12.02 24.54
N PRO A 50 10.54 10.97 24.95
CA PRO A 50 9.66 10.25 24.03
C PRO A 50 8.44 11.04 23.61
N HIS A 51 8.08 10.98 22.33
CA HIS A 51 6.81 11.54 21.87
C HIS A 51 5.63 10.72 22.43
N ASP A 52 4.83 11.30 23.33
CA ASP A 52 3.75 10.57 24.02
C ASP A 52 2.74 9.93 23.05
N ALA A 53 2.03 10.77 22.29
CA ALA A 53 0.97 10.28 21.40
C ALA A 53 1.49 9.40 20.26
N GLY A 54 2.60 9.77 19.61
CA GLY A 54 3.21 9.00 18.52
C GLY A 54 3.60 7.59 18.97
N ASN A 55 4.21 7.44 20.14
CA ASN A 55 4.61 6.13 20.65
C ASN A 55 3.39 5.29 21.10
N ARG A 56 2.38 5.93 21.72
CA ARG A 56 1.11 5.26 22.05
C ARG A 56 0.33 4.82 20.81
N PHE A 57 0.42 5.56 19.70
CA PHE A 57 -0.17 5.18 18.42
C PHE A 57 0.45 3.89 17.88
N PHE A 58 1.78 3.79 17.85
CA PHE A 58 2.48 2.58 17.40
C PHE A 58 2.33 1.39 18.35
N ALA A 59 2.08 1.65 19.64
CA ALA A 59 1.71 0.60 20.61
C ALA A 59 0.25 0.12 20.48
N SER A 60 -0.59 0.84 19.73
CA SER A 60 -2.01 0.50 19.59
C SER A 60 -2.23 -0.83 18.84
N GLY A 61 -3.33 -1.53 19.16
CA GLY A 61 -3.71 -2.78 18.48
C GLY A 61 -3.84 -2.62 16.96
N ARG A 62 -4.27 -1.44 16.50
CA ARG A 62 -4.35 -1.11 15.07
C ARG A 62 -3.00 -1.24 14.38
N MET A 63 -1.96 -0.64 14.96
CA MET A 63 -0.62 -0.61 14.37
C MET A 63 0.11 -1.94 14.53
N ARG A 64 -0.13 -2.67 15.63
CA ARG A 64 0.42 -4.03 15.83
C ARG A 64 -0.09 -5.04 14.79
N ASN A 65 -1.30 -4.86 14.27
CA ASN A 65 -1.88 -5.73 13.24
C ASN A 65 -1.45 -5.39 11.80
N LEU A 66 -0.70 -4.30 11.59
CA LEU A 66 -0.20 -3.92 10.27
C LEU A 66 1.15 -4.58 9.97
N THR A 67 1.45 -4.74 8.68
CA THR A 67 2.75 -5.27 8.25
C THR A 67 3.89 -4.31 8.66
N ALA A 68 5.07 -4.85 8.97
CA ALA A 68 6.26 -4.06 9.29
C ALA A 68 6.58 -3.00 8.22
N GLY A 69 6.35 -3.32 6.93
CA GLY A 69 6.54 -2.38 5.83
C GLY A 69 5.58 -1.18 5.87
N THR A 70 4.32 -1.41 6.25
CA THR A 70 3.33 -0.34 6.43
C THR A 70 3.67 0.51 7.65
N ASN A 71 4.03 -0.11 8.77
CA ASN A 71 4.44 0.59 9.98
C ASN A 71 5.64 1.50 9.73
N ARG A 72 6.64 1.00 8.99
CA ARG A 72 7.81 1.79 8.60
C ARG A 72 7.44 3.01 7.76
N LYS A 73 6.57 2.85 6.76
CA LYS A 73 6.08 3.97 5.94
C LYS A 73 5.34 5.00 6.78
N TYR A 74 4.46 4.54 7.68
CA TYR A 74 3.69 5.42 8.55
C TYR A 74 4.59 6.20 9.51
N ALA A 75 5.62 5.54 10.04
CA ALA A 75 6.58 6.17 10.94
C ALA A 75 7.36 7.30 10.27
N PHE A 76 7.84 7.09 9.05
CA PHE A 76 8.52 8.15 8.29
C PHE A 76 7.58 9.31 7.96
N ALA A 77 6.35 9.02 7.53
CA ALA A 77 5.35 10.05 7.24
C ALA A 77 5.05 10.89 8.48
N LEU A 78 4.79 10.26 9.63
CA LEU A 78 4.51 10.93 10.89
C LEU A 78 5.71 11.74 11.39
N ARG A 79 6.95 11.23 11.24
CA ARG A 79 8.16 12.00 11.56
C ARG A 79 8.19 13.32 10.79
N THR A 80 7.98 13.26 9.49
CA THR A 80 8.01 14.45 8.64
C THR A 80 6.87 15.42 8.99
N TRP A 81 5.70 14.91 9.33
CA TRP A 81 4.56 15.71 9.78
C TRP A 81 4.83 16.42 11.12
N PHE A 82 5.33 15.71 12.13
CA PHE A 82 5.63 16.32 13.44
C PHE A 82 6.71 17.40 13.32
N ASN A 83 7.76 17.14 12.56
CA ASN A 83 8.80 18.14 12.30
C ASN A 83 8.23 19.35 11.54
N PHE A 84 7.33 19.14 10.59
CA PHE A 84 6.68 20.25 9.88
C PHE A 84 5.85 21.14 10.82
N LEU A 85 5.03 20.54 11.69
CA LEU A 85 4.26 21.30 12.67
C LEU A 85 5.15 22.08 13.63
N GLN A 86 6.27 21.48 14.03
CA GLN A 86 7.24 22.14 14.89
C GLN A 86 7.92 23.34 14.23
N THR A 87 8.21 23.28 12.93
CA THR A 87 8.72 24.48 12.19
C THR A 87 7.71 25.62 12.19
N ARG A 88 6.43 25.35 12.47
CA ARG A 88 5.37 26.33 12.64
C ARG A 88 5.05 26.66 14.11
N GLY A 89 5.82 26.12 15.05
CA GLY A 89 5.59 26.29 16.49
C GLY A 89 4.31 25.63 17.00
N LYS A 90 3.74 24.66 16.25
CA LYS A 90 2.49 23.98 16.61
C LYS A 90 2.74 22.59 17.17
N LYS A 91 1.99 22.25 18.23
CA LYS A 91 1.89 20.87 18.72
C LYS A 91 0.98 20.05 17.82
N TRP A 92 1.19 18.74 17.78
CA TRP A 92 0.37 17.82 16.99
C TRP A 92 -1.13 17.90 17.34
N SER A 93 -1.47 18.17 18.61
CA SER A 93 -2.86 18.25 19.08
C SER A 93 -3.59 19.53 18.67
N ALA A 94 -2.85 20.57 18.30
CA ALA A 94 -3.37 21.86 17.84
C ALA A 94 -3.34 22.01 16.32
N ALA A 95 -3.02 20.93 15.60
CA ALA A 95 -2.96 20.96 14.14
C ALA A 95 -4.37 21.10 13.56
N SER A 96 -4.52 22.02 12.60
CA SER A 96 -5.79 22.24 11.90
C SER A 96 -5.78 21.70 10.48
N GLU A 97 -6.95 21.68 9.85
CA GLU A 97 -7.09 21.34 8.43
C GLU A 97 -6.22 22.22 7.53
N SER A 98 -6.06 23.51 7.86
CA SER A 98 -5.19 24.44 7.14
C SER A 98 -3.73 23.99 7.16
N ASP A 99 -3.23 23.52 8.32
CA ASP A 99 -1.87 23.00 8.44
C ASP A 99 -1.66 21.75 7.57
N LEU A 100 -2.68 20.92 7.40
CA LEU A 100 -2.63 19.76 6.53
C LEU A 100 -2.52 20.16 5.05
N PHE A 101 -3.26 21.19 4.62
CA PHE A 101 -3.19 21.70 3.25
C PHE A 101 -1.86 22.38 2.95
N ASP A 102 -1.34 23.14 3.90
CA ASP A 102 -0.02 23.74 3.79
C ASP A 102 1.09 22.69 3.74
N TYR A 103 0.96 21.63 4.56
CA TYR A 103 1.87 20.50 4.51
C TYR A 103 1.81 19.77 3.17
N ARG A 104 0.61 19.58 2.61
CA ARG A 104 0.44 19.02 1.26
C ARG A 104 1.19 19.87 0.24
N PHE A 105 0.96 21.18 0.24
CA PHE A 105 1.62 22.11 -0.67
C PHE A 105 3.15 22.02 -0.52
N TRP A 106 3.65 21.99 0.71
CA TRP A 106 5.08 21.85 1.00
C TRP A 106 5.67 20.51 0.52
N ARG A 107 4.92 19.41 0.63
CA ARG A 107 5.38 18.08 0.19
C ARG A 107 5.37 17.92 -1.33
N THR A 108 4.44 18.54 -2.05
CA THR A 108 4.23 18.27 -3.48
C THR A 108 4.72 19.38 -4.40
N SER A 109 4.70 20.64 -3.97
CA SER A 109 4.73 21.79 -4.88
C SER A 109 5.77 22.85 -4.49
N ALA A 110 6.04 23.02 -3.21
CA ALA A 110 7.02 24.01 -2.71
C ALA A 110 8.41 23.84 -3.34
N SER A 111 9.03 24.96 -3.69
CA SER A 111 10.42 25.02 -4.19
C SER A 111 11.42 24.84 -3.06
N GLU A 112 11.04 25.22 -1.84
CA GLU A 112 11.83 25.13 -0.61
C GLU A 112 12.06 23.69 -0.15
N ASN A 113 11.25 22.74 -0.63
CA ASN A 113 11.45 21.33 -0.37
C ASN A 113 12.23 20.68 -1.54
N PRO A 114 13.54 20.40 -1.38
CA PRO A 114 14.33 19.78 -2.43
C PRO A 114 13.90 18.33 -2.73
N ARG A 115 13.09 17.71 -1.86
CA ARG A 115 12.61 16.33 -1.97
C ARG A 115 11.08 16.31 -2.11
N ARG A 116 10.58 16.95 -3.15
CA ARG A 116 9.16 16.84 -3.55
C ARG A 116 8.78 15.38 -3.80
N ILE A 117 7.56 15.02 -3.42
CA ILE A 117 7.07 13.64 -3.53
C ILE A 117 5.98 13.48 -4.60
N SER A 118 5.86 12.25 -5.10
CA SER A 118 4.77 11.88 -6.00
C SER A 118 3.41 11.88 -5.29
N GLY A 119 2.33 11.99 -6.06
CA GLY A 119 0.96 11.88 -5.53
C GLY A 119 0.66 10.54 -4.83
N ALA A 120 1.28 9.44 -5.29
CA ALA A 120 1.13 8.13 -4.65
C ALA A 120 1.80 8.09 -3.27
N THR A 121 3.01 8.67 -3.16
CA THR A 121 3.70 8.82 -1.87
C THR A 121 2.91 9.72 -0.92
N TRP A 122 2.37 10.84 -1.43
CA TRP A 122 1.54 11.74 -0.63
C TRP A 122 0.32 11.03 -0.05
N GLN A 123 -0.28 10.09 -0.78
CA GLN A 123 -1.46 9.37 -0.28
C GLN A 123 -1.12 8.39 0.84
N CYS A 124 0.08 7.79 0.80
CA CYS A 124 0.60 7.07 1.95
C CYS A 124 0.84 7.99 3.15
N ASP A 125 1.44 9.17 2.93
CA ASP A 125 1.68 10.15 4.00
C ASP A 125 0.36 10.64 4.62
N LEU A 126 -0.61 11.02 3.80
CA LEU A 126 -1.95 11.44 4.21
C LEU A 126 -2.68 10.33 4.98
N ALA A 127 -2.61 9.08 4.52
CA ALA A 127 -3.23 7.96 5.22
C ALA A 127 -2.62 7.73 6.62
N ALA A 128 -1.31 7.93 6.77
CA ALA A 128 -0.64 7.84 8.07
C ALA A 128 -1.05 8.98 9.00
N VAL A 129 -1.05 10.22 8.52
CA VAL A 129 -1.44 11.42 9.30
C VAL A 129 -2.89 11.31 9.77
N LEU A 130 -3.81 10.96 8.87
CA LEU A 130 -5.22 10.81 9.23
C LEU A 130 -5.44 9.64 10.19
N ALA A 131 -4.77 8.51 9.99
CA ALA A 131 -4.89 7.36 10.90
C ALA A 131 -4.40 7.69 12.31
N PHE A 132 -3.35 8.51 12.45
CA PHE A 132 -2.86 8.99 13.74
C PHE A 132 -3.87 9.93 14.41
N HIS A 133 -4.38 10.92 13.68
CA HIS A 133 -5.33 11.90 14.23
C HIS A 133 -6.71 11.30 14.55
N ASP A 134 -7.20 10.35 13.75
CA ASP A 134 -8.41 9.59 14.07
C ASP A 134 -8.22 8.80 15.36
N TRP A 135 -7.10 8.09 15.49
CA TRP A 135 -6.77 7.35 16.70
C TRP A 135 -6.63 8.28 17.91
N ALA A 136 -5.99 9.44 17.73
CA ALA A 136 -5.82 10.42 18.80
C ALA A 136 -7.17 11.00 19.22
N SER A 137 -8.06 11.29 18.29
CA SER A 137 -9.41 11.74 18.59
C SER A 137 -10.18 10.68 19.40
N ASP A 138 -10.14 9.42 18.97
CA ASP A 138 -10.87 8.33 19.62
C ASP A 138 -10.27 7.94 20.99
N ARG A 139 -8.97 8.15 21.24
CA ARG A 139 -8.27 7.69 22.47
C ARG A 139 -7.86 8.79 23.44
N LEU A 140 -7.64 10.00 22.93
CA LEU A 140 -7.13 11.15 23.68
C LEU A 140 -8.13 12.32 23.70
N GLY A 141 -9.26 12.21 22.97
CA GLY A 141 -10.30 13.24 22.96
C GLY A 141 -9.92 14.51 22.20
N THR A 142 -8.94 14.45 21.30
CA THR A 142 -8.57 15.60 20.46
C THR A 142 -9.55 15.79 19.30
N ASP A 143 -9.57 16.99 18.73
CA ASP A 143 -10.33 17.26 17.51
C ASP A 143 -9.81 16.43 16.34
N ARG A 144 -10.72 16.05 15.43
CA ARG A 144 -10.34 15.35 14.21
C ARG A 144 -9.74 16.35 13.22
N LEU A 145 -8.51 16.09 12.77
CA LEU A 145 -7.82 16.94 11.80
C LEU A 145 -8.60 17.15 10.50
N LEU A 146 -9.25 16.08 10.00
CA LEU A 146 -10.07 16.12 8.79
C LEU A 146 -11.31 15.23 8.99
N PRO A 147 -12.41 15.77 9.54
CA PRO A 147 -13.63 15.02 9.81
C PRO A 147 -14.19 14.39 8.53
N ALA A 148 -14.65 13.14 8.62
CA ALA A 148 -15.33 12.50 7.52
C ALA A 148 -16.83 12.84 7.59
N VAL A 149 -17.37 13.35 6.48
CA VAL A 149 -18.80 13.61 6.34
C VAL A 149 -19.45 12.39 5.72
N GLN A 150 -20.56 11.92 6.30
CA GLN A 150 -21.35 10.84 5.73
C GLN A 150 -22.08 11.37 4.49
N LYS A 151 -21.76 10.83 3.32
CA LYS A 151 -22.47 11.11 2.07
C LYS A 151 -23.20 9.86 1.61
N GLN A 152 -24.41 10.03 1.06
CA GLN A 152 -25.08 8.95 0.35
C GLN A 152 -24.29 8.64 -0.93
N ALA A 153 -23.78 7.42 -1.05
CA ALA A 153 -23.22 6.94 -2.28
C ALA A 153 -24.34 6.41 -3.20
N TRP A 154 -24.06 6.38 -4.50
CA TRP A 154 -24.92 5.72 -5.47
C TRP A 154 -25.06 4.24 -5.07
N ALA A 155 -26.31 3.74 -5.02
CA ALA A 155 -26.72 2.45 -4.42
C ALA A 155 -27.00 2.42 -2.90
N GLY A 156 -27.33 3.56 -2.27
CA GLY A 156 -27.90 3.61 -0.91
C GLY A 156 -26.91 3.31 0.23
N LYS A 157 -25.65 3.04 -0.09
CA LYS A 157 -24.59 2.89 0.92
C LYS A 157 -24.16 4.26 1.40
N ARG A 158 -24.05 4.46 2.71
CA ARG A 158 -23.41 5.64 3.28
C ARG A 158 -21.89 5.46 3.19
N ALA A 159 -21.21 6.42 2.56
CA ALA A 159 -19.76 6.46 2.49
C ALA A 159 -19.26 7.65 3.31
N ALA A 160 -18.29 7.40 4.18
CA ALA A 160 -17.56 8.45 4.87
C ALA A 160 -16.59 9.10 3.89
N VAL A 161 -16.86 10.35 3.51
CA VAL A 161 -16.07 11.11 2.55
C VAL A 161 -15.39 12.27 3.28
N ARG A 162 -14.06 12.36 3.15
CA ARG A 162 -13.25 13.50 3.59
C ARG A 162 -13.08 14.50 2.46
N ASP A 163 -12.59 15.71 2.77
CA ASP A 163 -12.31 16.72 1.74
C ASP A 163 -11.41 16.13 0.62
N PRO A 164 -11.91 16.03 -0.62
CA PRO A 164 -11.16 15.51 -1.75
C PRO A 164 -9.89 16.31 -2.05
N ARG A 165 -9.82 17.60 -1.67
CA ARG A 165 -8.65 18.47 -1.88
C ARG A 165 -7.42 17.97 -1.13
N ALA A 166 -7.60 17.26 -0.01
CA ALA A 166 -6.51 16.67 0.73
C ALA A 166 -5.84 15.56 -0.08
N ARG A 167 -6.58 14.87 -0.96
CA ARG A 167 -6.04 13.82 -1.83
C ARG A 167 -5.21 14.41 -2.98
N ALA A 168 -4.25 13.62 -3.47
CA ALA A 168 -3.61 13.90 -4.74
C ALA A 168 -4.63 13.72 -5.88
N SER A 169 -4.76 14.73 -6.74
CA SER A 169 -5.72 14.77 -7.87
C SER A 169 -5.44 13.71 -8.94
N ALA A 170 -4.18 13.30 -9.10
CA ALA A 170 -3.76 12.36 -10.13
C ALA A 170 -2.75 11.36 -9.57
N ILE A 171 -3.20 10.40 -8.76
CA ILE A 171 -2.50 9.11 -8.73
C ILE A 171 -2.84 8.48 -10.07
N ARG A 172 -1.92 8.47 -11.04
CA ARG A 172 -2.10 7.56 -12.17
C ARG A 172 -2.23 6.17 -11.54
N ALA A 173 -3.43 5.57 -11.61
CA ALA A 173 -3.55 4.14 -11.42
C ALA A 173 -2.45 3.54 -12.30
N ALA A 174 -1.59 2.70 -11.71
CA ALA A 174 -0.42 2.19 -12.42
C ALA A 174 -0.88 1.79 -13.83
N ASP A 175 -0.28 2.39 -14.86
CA ASP A 175 -0.58 2.08 -16.27
C ASP A 175 0.04 0.71 -16.55
N VAL A 176 -0.57 -0.32 -15.96
CA VAL A 176 -0.16 -1.71 -16.09
C VAL A 176 -0.62 -2.12 -17.47
N LYS A 177 0.27 -1.95 -18.44
CA LYS A 177 0.10 -2.48 -19.79
C LYS A 177 0.27 -3.98 -19.69
N TRP A 178 -0.84 -4.71 -19.70
CA TRP A 178 -0.83 -6.16 -19.73
C TRP A 178 -0.20 -6.64 -21.04
N LEU A 179 0.83 -7.48 -20.95
CA LEU A 179 1.38 -8.19 -22.10
C LEU A 179 0.35 -9.23 -22.54
N SER A 180 -0.04 -9.19 -23.82
CA SER A 180 -0.80 -10.28 -24.43
C SER A 180 0.02 -11.58 -24.32
N PRO A 181 -0.62 -12.77 -24.32
CA PRO A 181 0.10 -14.03 -24.21
C PRO A 181 1.18 -14.22 -25.29
N GLY A 182 0.95 -13.68 -26.50
CA GLY A 182 1.94 -13.67 -27.57
C GLY A 182 3.12 -12.73 -27.29
N ALA A 183 2.84 -11.51 -26.81
CA ALA A 183 3.89 -10.55 -26.47
C ALA A 183 4.74 -11.01 -25.27
N PHE A 184 4.12 -11.68 -24.30
CA PHE A 184 4.84 -12.32 -23.19
C PHE A 184 5.79 -13.42 -23.68
N ARG A 185 5.31 -14.33 -24.54
CA ARG A 185 6.16 -15.38 -25.13
C ARG A 185 7.33 -14.79 -25.91
N LEU A 186 7.08 -13.77 -26.72
CA LEU A 186 8.13 -13.09 -27.47
C LEU A 186 9.19 -12.46 -26.55
N TRP A 187 8.76 -11.77 -25.48
CA TRP A 187 9.68 -11.18 -24.51
C TRP A 187 10.48 -12.25 -23.74
N ARG A 188 9.82 -13.32 -23.28
CA ARG A 188 10.49 -14.45 -22.61
C ARG A 188 11.50 -15.12 -23.54
N ASP A 189 11.11 -15.38 -24.77
CA ASP A 189 11.94 -16.11 -25.71
C ASP A 189 13.16 -15.26 -26.13
N THR A 190 12.98 -13.96 -26.35
CA THR A 190 14.08 -13.07 -26.77
C THR A 190 14.99 -12.59 -25.63
N GLY A 191 14.45 -12.45 -24.42
CA GLY A 191 15.13 -11.91 -23.25
C GLY A 191 15.65 -12.94 -22.26
N ILE A 192 14.93 -14.06 -22.07
CA ILE A 192 15.31 -15.13 -21.13
C ILE A 192 15.83 -16.35 -21.89
N HIS A 193 15.23 -16.73 -23.01
CA HIS A 193 15.80 -17.81 -23.84
C HIS A 193 16.89 -17.36 -24.81
N GLY A 194 17.09 -16.05 -24.96
CA GLY A 194 18.10 -15.52 -25.88
C GLY A 194 17.85 -15.87 -27.33
N LYS A 195 16.60 -16.10 -27.71
CA LYS A 195 16.22 -16.35 -29.08
C LYS A 195 16.10 -15.03 -29.86
N GLU A 196 16.29 -15.10 -31.15
CA GLU A 196 15.89 -14.07 -32.09
C GLU A 196 14.38 -14.21 -32.40
N PRO A 197 13.73 -13.17 -32.95
CA PRO A 197 12.32 -13.24 -33.34
C PRO A 197 12.00 -14.36 -34.35
N ASN A 198 13.00 -14.82 -35.10
CA ASN A 198 12.93 -15.96 -36.03
C ASN A 198 13.07 -17.33 -35.33
N GLY A 199 13.29 -17.36 -34.01
CA GLY A 199 13.47 -18.58 -33.21
C GLY A 199 14.90 -19.10 -33.12
N ALA A 200 15.86 -18.51 -33.83
CA ALA A 200 17.28 -18.87 -33.75
C ALA A 200 17.88 -18.44 -32.41
N GLU A 201 18.85 -19.18 -31.89
CA GLU A 201 19.56 -18.76 -30.66
C GLU A 201 20.57 -17.67 -30.98
N LYS A 202 20.63 -16.61 -30.16
CA LYS A 202 21.61 -15.53 -30.33
C LYS A 202 23.03 -16.08 -30.17
N THR A 203 23.91 -15.74 -31.11
CA THR A 203 25.31 -16.22 -31.22
C THR A 203 26.17 -16.10 -29.95
N ARG A 204 25.81 -15.21 -29.01
CA ARG A 204 26.55 -15.00 -27.75
C ARG A 204 25.68 -15.18 -26.50
N TRP A 205 24.68 -16.04 -26.56
CA TRP A 205 23.80 -16.32 -25.42
C TRP A 205 24.37 -17.42 -24.51
N ARG A 206 24.70 -17.08 -23.25
CA ARG A 206 25.23 -18.02 -22.24
C ARG A 206 24.66 -17.76 -20.84
N PRO A 207 23.36 -17.96 -20.62
CA PRO A 207 22.74 -17.78 -19.31
C PRO A 207 23.14 -18.92 -18.35
N ARG A 208 23.43 -18.57 -17.09
CA ARG A 208 23.74 -19.56 -16.04
C ARG A 208 22.51 -20.29 -15.50
N SER A 209 21.33 -19.66 -15.60
CA SER A 209 20.10 -20.12 -14.94
C SER A 209 18.86 -20.02 -15.83
N GLN A 210 19.02 -20.18 -17.14
CA GLN A 210 17.97 -19.99 -18.14
C GLN A 210 16.66 -20.70 -17.81
N THR A 211 16.73 -21.99 -17.54
CA THR A 211 15.56 -22.84 -17.29
C THR A 211 14.85 -22.44 -15.99
N ARG A 212 15.63 -22.07 -14.95
CA ARG A 212 15.08 -21.59 -13.67
C ARG A 212 14.35 -20.26 -13.86
N ASP A 213 15.00 -19.33 -14.54
CA ASP A 213 14.47 -17.97 -14.72
C ASP A 213 13.24 -17.98 -15.65
N ALA A 214 13.24 -18.84 -16.69
CA ALA A 214 12.08 -19.06 -17.55
C ALA A 214 10.91 -19.68 -16.78
N ALA A 215 11.14 -20.76 -16.01
CA ALA A 215 10.10 -21.39 -15.20
C ALA A 215 9.54 -20.44 -14.13
N PHE A 216 10.38 -19.61 -13.53
CA PHE A 216 9.95 -18.59 -12.56
C PHE A 216 9.03 -17.55 -13.20
N VAL A 217 9.41 -17.04 -14.36
CA VAL A 217 8.65 -16.02 -15.10
C VAL A 217 7.35 -16.57 -15.68
N ASP A 218 7.36 -17.80 -16.20
CA ASP A 218 6.14 -18.52 -16.62
C ASP A 218 5.18 -18.74 -15.45
N GLY A 219 5.72 -19.11 -14.28
CA GLY A 219 4.94 -19.22 -13.05
C GLY A 219 4.29 -17.89 -12.64
N LEU A 220 5.04 -16.79 -12.68
CA LEU A 220 4.53 -15.45 -12.37
C LEU A 220 3.40 -15.03 -13.32
N TYR A 221 3.60 -15.23 -14.63
CA TYR A 221 2.61 -14.85 -15.64
C TYR A 221 1.34 -15.71 -15.56
N GLY A 222 1.49 -17.02 -15.35
CA GLY A 222 0.37 -17.96 -15.26
C GLY A 222 -0.46 -17.82 -13.97
N THR A 223 0.17 -17.46 -12.85
CA THR A 223 -0.49 -17.37 -11.53
C THR A 223 -0.85 -15.95 -11.11
N GLY A 224 -0.31 -14.92 -11.76
CA GLY A 224 -0.49 -13.52 -11.39
C GLY A 224 0.07 -13.18 -9.99
N CYS A 225 0.93 -14.04 -9.42
CA CYS A 225 1.47 -13.85 -8.08
C CYS A 225 2.48 -12.70 -8.04
N ALA A 226 2.46 -11.93 -6.95
CA ALA A 226 3.43 -10.87 -6.73
C ALA A 226 4.82 -11.46 -6.46
N TYR A 227 5.88 -10.76 -6.90
CA TYR A 227 7.27 -11.17 -6.70
C TYR A 227 7.59 -11.55 -5.24
N ARG A 228 6.99 -10.88 -4.25
CA ARG A 228 7.22 -11.16 -2.82
C ARG A 228 6.70 -12.53 -2.35
N SER A 229 5.64 -13.07 -2.96
CA SER A 229 5.13 -14.41 -2.61
C SER A 229 5.82 -15.53 -3.37
N SER A 230 6.49 -15.21 -4.47
CA SER A 230 7.09 -16.18 -5.40
C SER A 230 8.27 -17.01 -4.86
N PRO A 231 9.20 -16.47 -4.03
CA PRO A 231 10.31 -17.25 -3.48
C PRO A 231 9.88 -18.48 -2.67
N ARG A 232 8.67 -18.48 -2.10
CA ARG A 232 8.13 -19.61 -1.34
C ARG A 232 7.74 -20.81 -2.22
N TYR A 233 7.56 -20.60 -3.52
CA TYR A 233 7.13 -21.64 -4.47
C TYR A 233 8.29 -22.19 -5.32
N ALA A 234 9.45 -21.52 -5.32
CA ALA A 234 10.60 -21.88 -6.15
C ALA A 234 11.52 -22.94 -5.52
N SER A 235 11.04 -23.74 -4.56
CA SER A 235 11.75 -24.91 -4.04
C SER A 235 11.49 -26.12 -4.94
N PRO A 236 12.52 -26.87 -5.41
CA PRO A 236 12.34 -27.93 -6.42
C PRO A 236 11.57 -29.17 -5.96
N SER A 237 11.08 -29.25 -4.71
CA SER A 237 10.57 -30.48 -4.11
C SER A 237 9.05 -30.60 -3.99
N SER A 238 8.25 -29.62 -4.43
CA SER A 238 6.79 -29.71 -4.36
C SER A 238 6.17 -29.70 -5.77
N ARG A 239 5.78 -30.89 -6.25
CA ARG A 239 4.90 -31.00 -7.42
C ARG A 239 3.58 -30.28 -7.13
N PRO A 240 3.12 -29.32 -7.95
CA PRO A 240 1.80 -28.73 -7.76
C PRO A 240 0.73 -29.78 -8.11
N ARG A 241 -0.14 -30.11 -7.15
CA ARG A 241 -1.41 -30.80 -7.43
C ARG A 241 -2.29 -29.83 -8.22
N VAL A 242 -2.61 -30.18 -9.45
CA VAL A 242 -3.59 -29.47 -10.28
C VAL A 242 -4.99 -29.74 -9.70
N PRO A 243 -5.77 -28.73 -9.29
CA PRO A 243 -7.18 -28.94 -8.95
C PRO A 243 -7.96 -29.25 -10.23
N ARG A 244 -8.50 -30.48 -10.33
CA ARG A 244 -9.47 -30.84 -11.37
C ARG A 244 -10.73 -30.00 -11.16
N LYS A 245 -11.15 -29.25 -12.18
CA LYS A 245 -12.48 -28.61 -12.21
C LYS A 245 -13.55 -29.70 -12.14
N PRO A 246 -14.62 -29.54 -11.33
CA PRO A 246 -15.77 -30.43 -11.40
C PRO A 246 -16.51 -30.22 -12.72
N THR A 247 -16.71 -31.31 -13.46
CA THR A 247 -17.57 -31.37 -14.64
C THR A 247 -19.02 -31.09 -14.22
N PRO A 248 -19.76 -30.19 -14.89
CA PRO A 248 -21.20 -30.07 -14.64
C PRO A 248 -21.93 -31.31 -15.18
N PRO A 249 -23.01 -31.78 -14.51
CA PRO A 249 -23.77 -32.93 -14.98
C PRO A 249 -24.56 -32.57 -16.25
N LEU A 250 -24.49 -33.49 -17.23
CA LEU A 250 -25.36 -33.53 -18.41
C LEU A 250 -26.82 -33.66 -17.95
N VAL A 251 -27.63 -32.62 -18.16
CA VAL A 251 -29.09 -32.71 -18.05
C VAL A 251 -29.64 -33.05 -19.43
N LEU A 252 -30.20 -34.25 -19.55
CA LEU A 252 -31.03 -34.67 -20.67
C LEU A 252 -32.32 -33.83 -20.70
N LEU A 253 -32.57 -33.11 -21.79
CA LEU A 253 -33.88 -32.53 -22.10
C LEU A 253 -34.79 -33.62 -22.71
N PRO A 254 -36.01 -33.84 -22.21
CA PRO A 254 -36.96 -34.75 -22.85
C PRO A 254 -37.64 -34.10 -24.06
N ALA A 255 -38.00 -34.95 -25.01
CA ALA A 255 -38.63 -34.58 -26.27
C ALA A 255 -40.14 -34.29 -26.14
N ALA A 256 -40.57 -33.35 -27.01
CA ALA A 256 -41.88 -33.19 -27.64
C ALA A 256 -43.12 -32.80 -26.81
N GLN A 257 -43.74 -31.69 -27.23
CA GLN A 257 -45.15 -31.70 -27.63
C GLN A 257 -45.47 -30.54 -28.60
N ARG A 258 -45.98 -30.91 -29.78
CA ARG A 258 -46.67 -30.03 -30.73
C ARG A 258 -48.10 -29.80 -30.24
N VAL A 259 -48.60 -28.57 -30.31
CA VAL A 259 -50.00 -28.27 -30.67
C VAL A 259 -50.03 -27.01 -31.54
N ALA A 260 -50.89 -27.06 -32.55
CA ALA A 260 -51.06 -26.12 -33.66
C ALA A 260 -52.01 -24.95 -33.33
N GLY A 261 -51.91 -23.86 -34.11
CA GLY A 261 -53.07 -23.25 -34.75
C GLY A 261 -53.41 -21.79 -34.43
N ALA A 262 -53.57 -21.04 -35.52
CA ALA A 262 -54.43 -19.87 -35.75
C ALA A 262 -53.86 -18.44 -35.58
N ASP A 263 -53.48 -17.89 -36.74
CA ASP A 263 -54.01 -16.69 -37.41
C ASP A 263 -53.99 -15.31 -36.75
N GLY A 264 -53.54 -14.32 -37.54
CA GLY A 264 -53.93 -12.92 -37.35
C GLY A 264 -52.91 -11.86 -37.75
N THR A 265 -52.76 -11.61 -39.05
CA THR A 265 -52.67 -10.29 -39.71
C THR A 265 -51.95 -9.10 -39.05
N GLY A 266 -51.01 -8.51 -39.81
CA GLY A 266 -50.97 -7.06 -40.02
C GLY A 266 -49.81 -6.30 -39.40
N TRP A 267 -48.72 -6.12 -40.15
CA TRP A 267 -47.76 -5.04 -39.90
C TRP A 267 -47.73 -4.09 -41.10
N ALA A 268 -48.36 -2.94 -40.90
CA ALA A 268 -48.31 -1.79 -41.78
C ALA A 268 -47.07 -0.93 -41.48
N ALA A 269 -46.44 -0.46 -42.54
CA ALA A 269 -45.34 0.48 -42.57
C ALA A 269 -45.72 1.86 -42.00
N ARG A 270 -44.77 2.51 -41.32
CA ARG A 270 -44.58 3.96 -41.22
C ARG A 270 -43.07 4.20 -41.15
N ARG A 271 -42.49 4.52 -42.31
CA ARG A 271 -41.87 5.81 -42.68
C ARG A 271 -40.53 6.07 -42.03
#